data_AF-A0A964D9F0-F1
#
_entry.id   AF-A0A964D9F0-F1
#
_cell.length_a   1.000
_cell.length_b   1.000
_cell.length_c   1.000
_cell.angle_alpha   90.00
_cell.angle_beta   90.00
_cell.angle_gamma   90.00
#
_symmetry.space_group_name_H-M   'P 1'
#
loop_
_entity.id
_entity.type
_entity.pdbx_description
1 polymer ?
#
loop_
_entity_poly.entity_id
_entity_poly.type
_entity_poly.pdbx_seq_one_letter_code
_entity_poly.pdbx_strand_id
1 'polypeptide(L)'
;MEHIIIKNKKYSIDTLKILTGKKELDIKKIPPSILLISEAIDQPDDLPFLIETIKSIKIDDMEKFRFSLLRVQIDSELHMNEDLQRYQKRVYVSQIIEKLLYGELFFENGKEKDDDCE
;
A
#
# COMPACT_ATOMS: atom_id res chain seq x y z
N MET A 1 18.41 -2.49 -1.64
CA MET A 1 17.24 -1.75 -2.16
C MET A 1 17.72 -0.48 -2.82
N GLU A 2 17.40 -0.30 -4.08
CA GLU A 2 17.67 0.95 -4.79
C GLU A 2 16.66 2.03 -4.37
N HIS A 3 17.12 3.28 -4.33
CA HIS A 3 16.30 4.38 -3.88
C HIS A 3 16.40 5.56 -4.83
N ILE A 4 15.36 6.39 -4.81
CA ILE A 4 15.31 7.64 -5.54
C ILE A 4 14.92 8.80 -4.61
N ILE A 5 15.44 9.99 -4.91
CA ILE A 5 15.11 11.21 -4.18
C ILE A 5 14.06 11.99 -4.99
N ILE A 6 12.89 12.22 -4.40
CA ILE A 6 11.82 13.04 -4.98
C ILE A 6 11.44 14.09 -3.94
N LYS A 7 11.50 15.38 -4.29
CA LYS A 7 11.19 16.50 -3.37
C LYS A 7 11.91 16.38 -2.01
N ASN A 8 13.21 16.03 -2.05
CA ASN A 8 14.08 15.87 -0.87
C ASN A 8 13.72 14.71 0.09
N LYS A 9 12.84 13.80 -0.32
CA LYS A 9 12.54 12.55 0.39
C LYS A 9 13.05 11.34 -0.39
N LYS A 10 13.45 10.30 0.33
CA LYS A 10 13.98 9.04 -0.20
C LYS A 10 12.85 8.01 -0.31
N TYR A 11 12.73 7.39 -1.48
CA TYR A 11 11.71 6.36 -1.76
C TYR A 11 12.36 5.10 -2.29
N SER A 12 11.83 3.93 -1.91
CA SER A 12 12.21 2.65 -2.51
C SER A 12 11.72 2.57 -3.96
N ILE A 13 12.63 2.30 -4.89
CA ILE A 13 12.27 2.13 -6.30
C ILE A 13 11.32 0.94 -6.48
N ASP A 14 11.56 -0.15 -5.74
CA ASP A 14 10.75 -1.37 -5.83
C ASP A 14 9.32 -1.12 -5.33
N THR A 15 9.16 -0.42 -4.19
CA THR A 15 7.84 -0.05 -3.67
C THR A 15 7.08 0.84 -4.65
N LEU A 16 7.73 1.82 -5.28
CA LEU A 16 7.10 2.66 -6.30
C LEU A 16 6.67 1.86 -7.54
N LYS A 17 7.48 0.90 -8.00
CA LYS A 17 7.12 0.01 -9.11
C LYS A 17 5.89 -0.82 -8.79
N ILE A 18 5.84 -1.40 -7.59
CA ILE A 18 4.71 -2.19 -7.11
C ILE A 18 3.44 -1.33 -7.05
N LEU A 19 3.49 -0.19 -6.36
CA LEU A 19 2.34 0.70 -6.21
C LEU A 19 1.81 1.17 -7.57
N THR A 20 2.70 1.58 -8.47
CA THR A 20 2.29 2.04 -9.82
C THR A 20 1.90 0.91 -10.76
N GLY A 21 2.25 -0.34 -10.46
CA GLY A 21 2.09 -1.48 -11.34
C GLY A 21 2.97 -1.41 -12.60
N LYS A 22 4.09 -0.68 -12.55
CA LYS A 22 4.98 -0.47 -13.70
C LYS A 22 6.38 -1.00 -13.43
N LYS A 23 6.93 -1.74 -14.39
CA LYS A 23 8.33 -2.19 -14.33
C LYS A 23 9.33 -1.04 -14.51
N GLU A 24 8.94 -0.02 -15.27
CA GLU A 24 9.71 1.21 -15.50
C GLU A 24 8.98 2.42 -14.93
N LEU A 25 9.70 3.25 -14.16
CA LEU A 25 9.13 4.41 -13.48
C LEU A 25 9.30 5.68 -14.30
N ASP A 26 8.19 6.35 -14.57
CA ASP A 26 8.19 7.76 -14.99
C ASP A 26 7.93 8.63 -13.76
N ILE A 27 9.01 9.09 -13.13
CA ILE A 27 9.01 9.82 -11.85
C ILE A 27 8.09 11.05 -11.91
N LYS A 28 8.01 11.72 -13.07
CA LYS A 28 7.21 12.93 -13.25
C LYS A 28 5.71 12.65 -13.23
N LYS A 29 5.31 11.39 -13.45
CA LYS A 29 3.91 10.96 -13.50
C LYS A 29 3.44 10.25 -12.24
N ILE A 30 4.29 10.15 -11.20
CA ILE A 30 3.90 9.51 -9.93
C ILE A 30 3.02 10.49 -9.15
N PRO A 31 1.75 10.14 -8.87
CA PRO A 31 0.85 11.01 -8.11
C PRO A 31 1.35 11.22 -6.68
N PRO A 32 1.08 12.39 -6.05
CA PRO A 32 1.40 12.63 -4.65
C PRO A 32 0.83 11.58 -3.69
N SER A 33 -0.33 11.01 -4.02
CA SER A 33 -0.94 9.93 -3.25
C SER A 33 -0.13 8.64 -3.25
N ILE A 34 0.48 8.28 -4.37
CA ILE A 34 1.38 7.13 -4.43
C ILE A 34 2.66 7.39 -3.63
N LEU A 35 3.18 8.62 -3.66
CA LEU A 35 4.35 8.97 -2.84
C LEU A 35 4.04 8.85 -1.34
N LEU A 36 2.90 9.39 -0.88
CA LEU A 36 2.49 9.29 0.52
C LEU A 36 2.37 7.83 0.99
N ILE A 37 1.73 6.97 0.19
CA ILE A 37 1.59 5.56 0.58
C ILE A 37 2.94 4.84 0.51
N SER A 38 3.81 5.18 -0.45
CA SER A 38 5.16 4.64 -0.49
C SER A 38 5.92 4.93 0.80
N GLU A 39 5.76 6.11 1.40
CA GLU A 39 6.36 6.43 2.70
C GLU A 39 5.84 5.49 3.80
N ALA A 40 4.52 5.31 3.90
CA ALA A 40 3.91 4.41 4.88
C ALA A 40 4.34 2.95 4.69
N ILE A 41 4.50 2.49 3.44
CA ILE A 41 4.93 1.11 3.14
C ILE A 41 6.43 0.90 3.37
N ASP A 42 7.26 1.89 3.05
CA ASP A 42 8.70 1.83 3.27
C ASP A 42 9.06 1.98 4.75
N GLN A 43 8.27 2.74 5.53
CA GLN A 43 8.41 2.94 6.97
C GLN A 43 7.07 2.66 7.68
N PRO A 44 6.72 1.38 7.92
CA PRO A 44 5.45 1.00 8.55
C PRO A 44 5.17 1.65 9.90
N ASP A 45 6.22 1.92 10.67
CA ASP A 45 6.10 2.50 12.01
C ASP A 45 5.64 3.98 11.98
N ASP A 46 5.70 4.64 10.81
CA ASP A 46 5.23 6.01 10.62
C ASP A 46 3.72 6.09 10.35
N LEU A 47 3.05 4.96 10.05
CA LEU A 47 1.62 4.93 9.71
C LEU A 47 0.75 5.72 10.71
N PRO A 48 0.89 5.59 12.04
CA PRO A 48 0.06 6.33 13.00
C PRO A 48 0.09 7.85 12.78
N PHE A 49 1.22 8.41 12.37
CA PHE A 49 1.40 9.83 12.11
C PHE A 49 0.88 10.25 10.73
N LEU A 50 0.70 9.30 9.82
CA LEU A 50 0.24 9.55 8.45
C LEU A 50 -1.27 9.40 8.28
N ILE A 51 -2.00 8.83 9.25
CA ILE A 51 -3.45 8.53 9.16
C ILE A 51 -4.27 9.73 8.70
N GLU A 52 -4.11 10.90 9.34
CA GLU A 52 -4.88 12.11 8.99
C GLU A 52 -4.55 12.61 7.58
N THR A 53 -3.27 12.56 7.21
CA THR A 53 -2.80 12.95 5.87
C THR A 53 -3.39 12.01 4.81
N ILE A 54 -3.38 10.71 5.07
CA ILE A 54 -3.94 9.68 4.19
C ILE A 54 -5.46 9.88 4.06
N LYS A 55 -6.19 10.14 5.15
CA LYS A 55 -7.64 10.34 5.11
C LYS A 55 -8.05 11.60 4.34
N SER A 56 -7.21 12.63 4.36
CA SER A 56 -7.45 13.92 3.70
C SER A 56 -7.00 13.97 2.24
N ILE A 57 -6.36 12.91 1.72
CA ILE A 57 -5.77 12.95 0.40
C ILE A 57 -6.80 12.95 -0.72
N LYS A 58 -6.57 13.79 -1.74
CA LYS A 58 -7.36 13.79 -2.97
C LYS A 58 -6.85 12.68 -3.89
N ILE A 59 -7.73 11.74 -4.21
CA ILE A 59 -7.47 10.64 -5.13
C ILE A 59 -8.45 10.78 -6.29
N ASP A 60 -7.91 10.98 -7.50
CA ASP A 60 -8.73 11.18 -8.70
C ASP A 60 -9.47 9.89 -9.12
N ASP A 61 -8.80 8.75 -8.98
CA ASP A 61 -9.33 7.43 -9.33
C ASP A 61 -9.16 6.49 -8.14
N MET A 62 -10.24 6.38 -7.36
CA MET A 62 -10.28 5.58 -6.14
C MET A 62 -10.09 4.09 -6.41
N GLU A 63 -10.64 3.55 -7.50
CA GLU A 63 -10.51 2.12 -7.79
C GLU A 63 -9.07 1.75 -8.17
N LYS A 64 -8.46 2.54 -9.06
CA LYS A 64 -7.06 2.35 -9.44
C LYS A 64 -6.11 2.51 -8.26
N PHE A 65 -6.42 3.42 -7.33
CA PHE A 65 -5.66 3.56 -6.10
C PHE A 65 -5.79 2.31 -5.20
N ARG A 66 -6.99 1.72 -5.09
CA ARG A 66 -7.22 0.47 -4.35
C ARG A 66 -6.35 -0.66 -4.89
N PHE A 67 -6.24 -0.80 -6.21
CA PHE A 67 -5.32 -1.77 -6.83
C PHE A 67 -3.85 -1.53 -6.48
N SER A 68 -3.45 -0.31 -6.16
CA SER A 68 -2.08 -0.02 -5.73
C SER A 68 -1.80 -0.64 -4.36
N LEU A 69 -2.75 -0.58 -3.44
CA LEU A 69 -2.68 -1.23 -2.13
C LEU A 69 -2.72 -2.76 -2.28
N LEU A 70 -3.60 -3.27 -3.15
CA LEU A 70 -3.71 -4.69 -3.43
C LEU A 70 -2.40 -5.29 -3.95
N ARG A 71 -1.68 -4.58 -4.82
CA ARG A 71 -0.36 -5.03 -5.31
C ARG A 71 0.66 -5.18 -4.19
N VAL A 72 0.62 -4.30 -3.18
CA VAL A 72 1.51 -4.41 -2.02
C VAL A 72 1.15 -5.60 -1.15
N GLN A 73 -0.15 -5.88 -0.96
CA GLN A 73 -0.61 -7.07 -0.24
C GLN A 73 -0.10 -8.35 -0.94
N ILE A 74 -0.37 -8.49 -2.25
CA ILE A 74 0.06 -9.65 -3.04
C ILE A 74 1.59 -9.78 -3.05
N ASP A 75 2.32 -8.69 -3.32
CA ASP A 75 3.78 -8.69 -3.30
C ASP A 75 4.31 -9.18 -1.95
N SER A 76 3.73 -8.69 -0.86
CA SER A 76 4.21 -9.04 0.48
C SER A 76 3.87 -10.47 0.87
N GLU A 77 2.72 -11.00 0.45
CA GLU A 77 2.39 -12.42 0.65
C GLU A 77 3.32 -13.35 -0.14
N LEU A 78 3.67 -13.00 -1.38
CA LEU A 78 4.56 -13.79 -2.22
C LEU A 78 5.99 -13.90 -1.67
N HIS A 79 6.47 -12.85 -1.01
CA HIS A 79 7.85 -12.78 -0.47
C HIS A 79 7.90 -12.98 1.05
N MET A 80 6.79 -13.40 1.68
CA MET A 80 6.67 -13.51 3.14
C MET A 80 7.74 -14.40 3.78
N ASN A 81 8.16 -15.44 3.07
CA ASN A 81 9.19 -16.38 3.52
C ASN A 81 10.62 -15.80 3.49
N GLU A 82 10.84 -14.69 2.77
CA GLU A 82 12.15 -14.03 2.67
C GLU A 82 12.44 -13.19 3.92
N ASP A 83 11.42 -12.49 4.43
CA ASP A 83 11.49 -11.66 5.62
C ASP A 83 10.11 -11.48 6.23
N LEU A 84 9.73 -12.43 7.09
CA LEU A 84 8.41 -12.48 7.72
C LEU A 84 8.05 -11.15 8.38
N GLN A 85 8.95 -10.59 9.18
CA GLN A 85 8.68 -9.38 9.94
C GLN A 85 8.44 -8.18 9.02
N ARG A 86 9.28 -8.00 8.00
CA ARG A 86 9.16 -6.90 7.05
C ARG A 86 7.88 -7.00 6.23
N TYR A 87 7.60 -8.18 5.67
CA TYR A 87 6.45 -8.35 4.79
C TYR A 87 5.12 -8.41 5.54
N GLN A 88 5.07 -8.93 6.77
CA GLN A 88 3.89 -8.80 7.65
C GLN A 88 3.52 -7.34 7.90
N LYS A 89 4.51 -6.49 8.23
CA LYS A 89 4.27 -5.05 8.41
C LYS A 89 3.75 -4.38 7.14
N ARG A 90 4.29 -4.71 5.97
CA ARG A 90 3.84 -4.17 4.68
C ARG A 90 2.39 -4.56 4.37
N VAL A 91 2.01 -5.84 4.55
CA VAL A 91 0.61 -6.29 4.42
C VAL A 91 -0.28 -5.49 5.37
N TYR A 92 0.06 -5.46 6.66
CA TYR A 92 -0.72 -4.75 7.67
C TYR A 92 -0.97 -3.29 7.30
N VAL A 93 0.07 -2.53 6.95
CA VAL A 93 -0.07 -1.11 6.59
C VAL A 93 -0.98 -0.95 5.38
N SER A 94 -0.77 -1.74 4.32
CA SER A 94 -1.59 -1.64 3.11
C SER A 94 -3.07 -1.96 3.36
N GLN A 95 -3.37 -2.93 4.23
CA GLN A 95 -4.73 -3.28 4.65
C GLN A 95 -5.38 -2.20 5.52
N ILE A 96 -4.64 -1.60 6.46
CA ILE A 96 -5.17 -0.51 7.29
C ILE A 96 -5.49 0.71 6.43
N ILE A 97 -4.61 1.08 5.49
CA ILE A 97 -4.85 2.17 4.56
C ILE A 97 -6.08 1.88 3.70
N GLU A 98 -6.23 0.62 3.24
CA GLU A 98 -7.40 0.22 2.48
C GLU A 98 -8.68 0.35 3.31
N LYS A 99 -8.74 -0.24 4.52
CA LYS A 99 -9.89 -0.10 5.41
C LYS A 99 -10.20 1.36 5.72
N LEU A 100 -9.17 2.19 5.93
CA LEU A 100 -9.33 3.61 6.22
C LEU A 100 -10.00 4.38 5.07
N LEU A 101 -9.68 4.03 3.82
CA LEU A 101 -10.16 4.74 2.63
C LEU A 101 -11.44 4.15 2.04
N TYR A 102 -11.63 2.84 2.13
CA TYR A 102 -12.71 2.10 1.46
C TYR A 102 -13.71 1.44 2.42
N GLY A 103 -13.37 1.31 3.70
CA GLY A 103 -14.21 0.68 4.72
C GLY A 103 -14.09 -0.84 4.82
N GLU A 104 -13.51 -1.51 3.81
CA GLU A 104 -13.37 -2.97 3.72
C GLU A 104 -12.11 -3.34 2.91
N LEU A 105 -11.61 -4.57 3.06
CA LEU A 105 -10.54 -5.10 2.21
C LEU A 105 -11.09 -5.68 0.91
N PHE A 106 -10.30 -5.57 -0.17
CA PHE A 106 -10.67 -6.15 -1.46
C PHE A 106 -10.84 -7.67 -1.40
N PHE A 107 -10.04 -8.35 -0.57
CA PHE A 107 -10.07 -9.80 -0.39
C PHE A 107 -10.83 -10.26 0.87
N GLU A 108 -11.63 -9.41 1.53
CA GLU A 108 -12.41 -9.84 2.70
C GLU A 108 -13.62 -10.74 2.37
N ASN A 109 -13.97 -10.92 1.09
CA ASN A 109 -15.12 -11.73 0.65
C ASN A 109 -14.93 -13.26 0.69
N GLY A 110 -13.98 -13.78 1.47
CA GLY A 110 -13.70 -15.21 1.56
C GLY A 110 -13.89 -15.86 2.93
N LYS A 111 -14.20 -15.09 4.00
CA LYS A 111 -14.23 -15.62 5.38
C LYS A 111 -15.45 -15.27 6.21
N GLU A 112 -16.50 -14.72 5.62
CA GLU A 112 -17.78 -14.58 6.32
C GLU A 112 -18.93 -14.97 5.38
N LYS A 113 -19.35 -16.24 5.49
CA LYS A 113 -20.73 -16.76 5.32
C LYS A 113 -20.72 -18.29 5.47
N ASP A 114 -20.31 -18.80 6.64
CA ASP A 114 -20.51 -20.20 7.04
C ASP A 114 -21.00 -20.31 8.50
N ASP A 115 -21.65 -19.26 9.04
CA ASP A 115 -22.18 -19.27 10.42
C ASP A 115 -23.70 -18.98 10.52
N ASP A 116 -24.48 -19.32 9.49
CA ASP A 116 -25.95 -19.34 9.58
C ASP A 116 -26.50 -20.75 9.25
N CYS A 117 -26.28 -21.71 10.15
CA CYS A 117 -27.03 -22.96 10.25
C CYS A 117 -27.05 -23.43 11.72
N GLU A 118 -27.90 -22.81 12.54
CA GLU A 118 -28.51 -23.44 13.73
C GLU A 118 -30.03 -23.58 13.54
#